data_AF-A0A2T2U1C8-F1
#
_entry.id   AF-A0A2T2U1C8-F1
#
_cell.length_a   1.000
_cell.length_b   1.000
_cell.length_c   1.000
_cell.angle_alpha   90.00
_cell.angle_beta   90.00
_cell.angle_gamma   90.00
#
_symmetry.space_group_name_H-M   'P 1'
#
loop_
_entity.id
_entity.type
_entity.pdbx_description
1 polymer ?
#
loop_
_entity_poly.entity_id
_entity_poly.type
_entity_poly.pdbx_seq_one_letter_code
_entity_poly.pdbx_strand_id
1 'polypeptide(L)'
;MTDQPEEFPRNETLQDELTERGREVWLAGLGALATVEEEGSKLFGRLVDRGAEFEEERRKELKEAGEKAREQGDEALAQIEEASEETQSLLMDTVNTALERFGVPTRSEVDRLSERVESLTKQVDELSDALSQQNSTTNGGK
;
A
#
# COMPACT_ATOMS: atom_id res chain seq x y z
N MET A 1 25.19 76.23 16.10
CA MET A 1 24.22 76.57 17.15
C MET A 1 23.07 77.31 16.51
N THR A 2 22.13 76.58 15.90
CA THR A 2 20.75 77.06 15.69
C THR A 2 19.92 75.85 15.28
N ASP A 3 19.34 75.25 16.32
CA ASP A 3 18.21 74.34 16.27
C ASP A 3 16.96 75.18 15.96
N GLN A 4 16.07 74.73 15.06
CA GLN A 4 14.71 75.27 14.94
C GLN A 4 13.73 74.12 14.68
N PRO A 5 12.52 74.13 15.31
CA PRO A 5 11.72 72.94 15.55
C PRO A 5 10.53 72.75 14.58
N GLU A 6 9.93 71.56 14.72
CA GLU A 6 8.77 70.89 14.11
C GLU A 6 7.62 71.68 13.46
N GLU A 7 7.06 71.12 12.37
CA GLU A 7 5.59 71.05 12.13
C GLU A 7 5.18 69.75 11.39
N PHE A 8 4.21 69.00 11.93
CA PHE A 8 3.59 67.81 11.32
C PHE A 8 2.17 68.09 10.82
N PRO A 9 1.86 68.04 9.50
CA PRO A 9 0.49 68.09 9.02
C PRO A 9 -0.12 66.69 8.73
N ARG A 10 -1.16 66.37 9.53
CA ARG A 10 -2.38 65.54 9.35
C ARG A 10 -2.46 64.37 8.33
N ASN A 11 -3.00 63.24 8.82
CA ASN A 11 -3.23 61.98 8.10
C ASN A 11 -4.57 61.85 7.35
N GLU A 12 -5.45 62.87 7.36
CA GLU A 12 -6.83 62.77 6.85
C GLU A 12 -6.91 62.57 5.32
N THR A 13 -6.09 63.27 4.55
CA THR A 13 -6.13 63.24 3.08
C THR A 13 -5.74 61.88 2.49
N LEU A 14 -4.89 61.13 3.20
CA LEU A 14 -4.45 59.80 2.77
C LEU A 14 -5.54 58.74 2.97
N GLN A 15 -6.44 58.93 3.93
CA GLN A 15 -7.52 57.97 4.20
C GLN A 15 -8.65 58.09 3.18
N ASP A 16 -8.98 59.31 2.77
CA ASP A 16 -9.99 59.56 1.74
C ASP A 16 -9.53 59.05 0.37
N GLU A 17 -8.28 59.31 -0.01
CA GLU A 17 -7.71 58.84 -1.28
C GLU A 17 -7.61 57.31 -1.34
N LEU A 18 -7.34 56.65 -0.20
CA LEU A 18 -7.28 55.19 -0.13
C LEU A 18 -8.68 54.56 -0.26
N THR A 19 -9.70 55.20 0.31
CA THR A 19 -11.09 54.73 0.26
C THR A 19 -11.67 54.84 -1.15
N GLU A 20 -11.37 55.92 -1.86
CA GLU A 20 -11.83 56.13 -3.24
C GLU A 20 -11.20 55.12 -4.21
N ARG A 21 -9.88 54.89 -4.13
CA ARG A 21 -9.18 53.86 -4.92
C ARG A 21 -9.69 52.45 -4.61
N GLY A 22 -10.01 52.17 -3.35
CA GLY A 22 -10.60 50.88 -2.95
C GLY A 22 -11.95 50.62 -3.62
N ARG A 23 -12.78 51.66 -3.77
CA ARG A 23 -14.07 51.58 -4.47
C ARG A 23 -13.90 51.29 -5.95
N GLU A 24 -12.95 51.93 -6.62
CA GLU A 24 -12.66 51.70 -8.04
C GLU A 24 -12.19 50.26 -8.31
N VAL A 25 -11.27 49.75 -7.49
CA VAL A 25 -10.80 48.35 -7.59
C VAL A 25 -11.96 47.37 -7.38
N TRP A 26 -12.83 47.65 -6.42
CA TRP A 26 -14.00 46.82 -6.17
C TRP A 26 -15.00 46.82 -7.35
N LEU A 27 -15.29 48.00 -7.91
CA LEU A 27 -16.17 48.13 -9.08
C LEU A 27 -15.56 47.47 -10.33
N ALA A 28 -14.24 47.56 -10.52
CA ALA A 28 -13.54 46.85 -11.59
C ALA A 28 -13.62 45.31 -11.40
N GLY A 29 -13.50 44.82 -10.17
CA GLY A 29 -13.69 43.41 -9.85
C GLY A 29 -15.11 42.92 -10.15
N LEU A 30 -16.14 43.72 -9.81
CA LEU A 30 -17.53 43.42 -10.16
C LEU A 30 -17.80 43.52 -11.67
N GLY A 31 -17.17 44.46 -12.36
CA GLY A 31 -17.24 44.60 -13.82
C GLY A 31 -16.64 43.41 -14.56
N ALA A 32 -15.48 42.90 -14.10
CA ALA A 32 -14.85 41.70 -14.66
C ALA A 32 -15.71 40.44 -14.46
N LEU A 33 -16.38 40.31 -13.30
CA LEU A 33 -17.32 39.22 -13.05
C LEU A 33 -18.56 39.32 -13.94
N ALA A 34 -19.08 40.53 -14.19
CA ALA A 34 -20.21 40.76 -15.10
C ALA A 34 -19.83 40.59 -16.59
N THR A 35 -18.57 40.82 -16.97
CA THR A 35 -18.07 40.71 -18.35
C THR A 35 -18.04 39.25 -18.85
N VAL A 36 -18.23 38.26 -17.97
CA VAL A 36 -18.32 36.83 -18.32
C VAL A 36 -19.56 36.50 -19.17
N GLU A 37 -20.57 37.38 -19.25
CA GLU A 37 -21.85 37.05 -19.87
C GLU A 37 -21.82 37.00 -21.42
N GLU A 38 -20.99 37.81 -22.10
CA GLU A 38 -21.05 37.94 -23.58
C GLU A 38 -19.93 37.16 -24.33
N GLU A 39 -18.76 36.98 -23.72
CA GLU A 39 -17.63 36.25 -24.32
C GLU A 39 -17.37 34.87 -23.70
N GLY A 40 -17.99 34.56 -22.56
CA GLY A 40 -17.81 33.32 -21.83
C GLY A 40 -18.26 32.08 -22.60
N SER A 41 -19.34 32.18 -23.40
CA SER A 41 -19.87 31.05 -24.18
C SER A 41 -18.92 30.58 -25.29
N LYS A 42 -18.28 31.51 -26.02
CA LYS A 42 -17.29 31.19 -27.06
C LYS A 42 -15.99 30.66 -26.47
N LEU A 43 -15.59 31.15 -25.30
CA LEU A 43 -14.40 30.66 -24.61
C LEU A 43 -14.64 29.27 -24.01
N PHE A 44 -15.82 29.05 -23.44
CA PHE A 44 -16.26 27.74 -22.98
C PHE A 44 -16.33 26.73 -24.12
N GLY A 45 -16.93 27.09 -25.27
CA GLY A 45 -16.96 26.23 -26.46
C GLY A 45 -15.56 25.80 -26.90
N ARG A 46 -14.61 26.75 -27.00
CA ARG A 46 -13.21 26.45 -27.33
C ARG A 46 -12.52 25.54 -26.31
N LEU A 47 -12.83 25.70 -25.02
CA LEU A 47 -12.29 24.83 -23.96
C LEU A 47 -12.89 23.43 -24.02
N VAL A 48 -14.19 23.30 -24.34
CA VAL A 48 -14.85 22.00 -24.54
C VAL A 48 -14.29 21.28 -25.75
N ASP A 49 -14.15 21.96 -26.90
CA ASP A 49 -13.58 21.36 -28.11
C ASP A 49 -12.14 20.88 -27.87
N ARG A 50 -11.33 21.70 -27.20
CA ARG A 50 -9.95 21.33 -26.84
C ARG A 50 -9.88 20.20 -25.82
N GLY A 51 -10.84 20.11 -24.90
CA GLY A 51 -10.98 19.01 -23.96
C GLY A 51 -11.36 17.70 -24.66
N ALA A 52 -12.26 17.77 -25.65
CA ALA A 52 -12.67 16.61 -26.45
C ALA A 52 -11.52 16.07 -27.32
N GLU A 53 -10.77 16.95 -28.00
CA GLU A 53 -9.57 16.56 -28.76
C GLU A 53 -8.52 15.90 -27.86
N PHE A 54 -8.24 16.51 -26.69
CA PHE A 54 -7.29 15.98 -25.73
C PHE A 54 -7.74 14.62 -25.15
N GLU A 55 -9.04 14.45 -24.87
CA GLU A 55 -9.57 13.17 -24.42
C GLU A 55 -9.42 12.09 -25.49
N GLU A 56 -9.70 12.40 -26.76
CA GLU A 56 -9.59 11.43 -27.84
C GLU A 56 -8.14 10.99 -28.07
N GLU A 57 -7.19 11.92 -28.04
CA GLU A 57 -5.76 11.67 -28.20
C GLU A 57 -5.24 10.82 -27.03
N ARG A 58 -5.57 11.19 -25.79
CA ARG A 58 -5.13 10.47 -24.58
C ARG A 58 -5.82 9.12 -24.41
N ARG A 59 -7.08 8.96 -24.83
CA ARG A 59 -7.79 7.68 -24.75
C ARG A 59 -7.15 6.62 -25.64
N LYS A 60 -6.58 7.00 -26.79
CA LYS A 60 -5.85 6.08 -27.68
C LYS A 60 -4.52 5.65 -27.05
N GLU A 61 -3.73 6.60 -26.54
CA GLU A 61 -2.46 6.33 -25.85
C GLU A 61 -2.64 5.49 -24.58
N LEU A 62 -3.69 5.75 -23.80
CA LEU A 62 -3.96 5.02 -22.55
C LEU A 62 -4.45 3.60 -22.78
N LYS A 63 -5.11 3.30 -23.90
CA LYS A 63 -5.50 1.93 -24.25
C LYS A 63 -4.28 1.08 -24.58
N GLU A 64 -3.36 1.60 -25.39
CA GLU A 64 -2.12 0.91 -25.76
C GLU A 64 -1.17 0.76 -24.54
N ALA A 65 -1.08 1.78 -23.68
CA ALA A 65 -0.31 1.70 -22.45
C ALA A 65 -0.93 0.77 -21.40
N GLY A 66 -2.26 0.68 -21.35
CA GLY A 66 -2.99 -0.15 -20.38
C GLY A 66 -2.88 -1.65 -20.64
N GLU A 67 -2.78 -2.08 -21.90
CA GLU A 67 -2.55 -3.48 -22.26
C GLU A 67 -1.10 -3.90 -21.93
N LYS A 68 -0.11 -3.06 -22.28
CA LYS A 68 1.30 -3.32 -21.97
C LYS A 68 1.61 -3.28 -20.46
N ALA A 69 0.95 -2.40 -19.71
CA ALA A 69 1.11 -2.32 -18.25
C ALA A 69 0.44 -3.49 -17.51
N ARG A 70 -0.62 -4.08 -18.06
CA ARG A 70 -1.20 -5.32 -17.51
C ARG A 70 -0.25 -6.50 -17.65
N GLU A 71 0.30 -6.70 -18.84
CA GLU A 71 1.22 -7.81 -19.11
C GLU A 71 2.51 -7.72 -18.27
N GLN A 72 3.07 -6.50 -18.13
CA GLN A 72 4.23 -6.26 -17.27
C GLN A 72 3.90 -6.31 -15.77
N GLY A 73 2.67 -5.96 -15.39
CA GLY A 73 2.19 -6.03 -14.01
C GLY A 73 2.04 -7.47 -13.53
N ASP A 74 1.48 -8.34 -14.37
CA ASP A 74 1.28 -9.76 -14.04
C ASP A 74 2.63 -10.51 -13.91
N GLU A 75 3.61 -10.21 -14.77
CA GLU A 75 4.97 -10.78 -14.69
C GLU A 75 5.76 -10.29 -13.46
N ALA A 76 5.59 -9.02 -13.08
CA ALA A 76 6.23 -8.46 -11.89
C ALA A 76 5.60 -9.00 -10.60
N LEU A 77 4.28 -9.19 -10.57
CA LEU A 77 3.58 -9.78 -9.44
C LEU A 77 3.99 -11.24 -9.22
N ALA A 78 4.12 -12.03 -10.30
CA ALA A 78 4.58 -13.42 -10.20
C ALA A 78 6.01 -13.53 -9.65
N GLN A 79 6.94 -12.67 -10.10
CA GLN A 79 8.32 -12.64 -9.59
C GLN A 79 8.41 -12.20 -8.12
N ILE A 80 7.51 -11.29 -7.69
CA ILE A 80 7.44 -10.86 -6.29
C ILE A 80 6.89 -11.99 -5.41
N GLU A 81 5.89 -12.74 -5.88
CA GLU A 81 5.33 -13.88 -5.16
C GLU A 81 6.38 -14.98 -4.95
N GLU A 82 7.12 -15.34 -6.01
CA GLU A 82 8.22 -16.32 -5.94
C GLU A 82 9.34 -15.88 -4.98
N ALA A 83 9.81 -14.62 -5.10
CA ALA A 83 10.84 -14.08 -4.20
C ALA A 83 10.35 -13.97 -2.73
N SER A 84 9.04 -13.77 -2.53
CA SER A 84 8.42 -13.75 -1.21
C SER A 84 8.39 -15.14 -0.57
N GLU A 85 8.06 -16.18 -1.34
CA GLU A 85 8.07 -17.57 -0.86
C GLU A 85 9.50 -18.01 -0.48
N GLU A 86 10.50 -17.71 -1.29
CA GLU A 86 11.91 -17.99 -0.99
C GLU A 86 12.36 -17.29 0.31
N THR A 87 12.00 -16.00 0.45
CA THR A 87 12.34 -15.22 1.66
C THR A 87 11.63 -15.78 2.90
N GLN A 88 10.37 -16.22 2.76
CA GLN A 88 9.62 -16.84 3.84
C GLN A 88 10.27 -18.15 4.29
N SER A 89 10.76 -18.98 3.36
CA SER A 89 11.48 -20.22 3.68
C SER A 89 12.76 -19.92 4.47
N LEU A 90 13.58 -18.97 4.03
CA LEU A 90 14.83 -18.60 4.71
C LEU A 90 14.60 -17.99 6.10
N LEU A 91 13.52 -17.22 6.25
CA LEU A 91 13.09 -16.70 7.54
C LEU A 91 12.64 -17.82 8.48
N MET A 92 11.83 -18.76 7.99
CA MET A 92 11.40 -19.92 8.76
C MET A 92 12.59 -20.75 9.23
N ASP A 93 13.56 -21.02 8.36
CA ASP A 93 14.78 -21.77 8.71
C ASP A 93 15.61 -21.04 9.79
N THR A 94 15.73 -19.72 9.66
CA THR A 94 16.43 -18.88 10.64
C THR A 94 15.71 -18.88 11.99
N VAL A 95 14.39 -18.74 11.99
CA VAL A 95 13.54 -18.81 13.19
C VAL A 95 13.63 -20.20 13.81
N ASN A 96 13.58 -21.25 13.02
CA ASN A 96 13.70 -22.64 13.48
C ASN A 96 15.06 -22.86 14.17
N THR A 97 16.14 -22.41 13.53
CA THR A 97 17.51 -22.49 14.08
C THR A 97 17.64 -21.69 15.37
N ALA A 98 16.99 -20.52 15.48
CA ALA A 98 16.98 -19.75 16.72
C ALA A 98 16.24 -20.49 17.83
N LEU A 99 15.06 -21.05 17.55
CA LEU A 99 14.26 -21.81 18.51
C LEU A 99 15.02 -23.05 19.03
N GLU A 100 15.70 -23.78 18.15
CA GLU A 100 16.58 -24.91 18.52
C GLU A 100 17.70 -24.46 19.48
N ARG A 101 18.35 -23.32 19.21
CA ARG A 101 19.40 -22.76 20.09
C ARG A 101 18.88 -22.34 21.45
N PHE A 102 17.61 -21.93 21.55
CA PHE A 102 16.96 -21.59 22.81
C PHE A 102 16.29 -22.79 23.49
N GLY A 103 16.43 -24.01 22.93
CA GLY A 103 15.90 -25.24 23.51
C GLY A 103 14.39 -25.40 23.39
N VAL A 104 13.76 -24.69 22.45
CA VAL A 104 12.33 -24.80 22.17
C VAL A 104 12.14 -25.84 21.06
N PRO A 105 11.46 -26.98 21.32
CA PRO A 105 11.20 -27.99 20.30
C PRO A 105 10.39 -27.40 19.15
N THR A 106 10.85 -27.67 17.92
CA THR A 106 10.21 -27.19 16.71
C THR A 106 9.08 -28.12 16.27
N ARG A 107 8.12 -27.64 15.46
CA ARG A 107 6.98 -28.46 15.03
C ARG A 107 7.43 -29.72 14.27
N SER A 108 8.44 -29.57 13.40
CA SER A 108 9.00 -30.69 12.63
C SER A 108 9.68 -31.75 13.50
N GLU A 109 10.33 -31.34 14.60
CA GLU A 109 10.91 -32.25 15.58
C GLU A 109 9.83 -33.00 16.38
N VAL A 110 8.75 -32.30 16.76
CA VAL A 110 7.59 -32.92 17.41
C VAL A 110 6.92 -33.94 16.50
N ASP A 111 6.75 -33.61 15.22
CA ASP A 111 6.16 -34.51 14.23
C ASP A 111 7.03 -35.76 14.02
N ARG A 112 8.35 -35.59 13.81
CA ARG A 112 9.30 -36.71 13.71
C ARG A 112 9.34 -37.58 14.97
N LEU A 113 9.27 -36.97 16.15
CA LEU A 113 9.22 -37.73 17.40
C LEU A 113 7.92 -38.54 17.50
N SER A 114 6.79 -37.96 17.10
CA SER A 114 5.49 -38.62 17.11
C SER A 114 5.47 -39.85 16.20
N GLU A 115 6.02 -39.75 14.98
CA GLU A 115 6.16 -40.89 14.06
C GLU A 115 7.02 -42.01 14.64
N ARG A 116 8.15 -41.66 15.29
CA ARG A 116 9.03 -42.64 15.93
C ARG A 116 8.34 -43.35 17.10
N VAL A 117 7.54 -42.62 17.87
CA VAL A 117 6.73 -43.20 18.95
C VAL A 117 5.70 -44.16 18.37
N GLU A 118 4.98 -43.78 17.32
CA GLU A 118 3.99 -44.66 16.68
C GLU A 118 4.62 -45.95 16.14
N SER A 119 5.77 -45.84 15.48
CA SER A 119 6.53 -47.00 14.98
C SER A 119 6.99 -47.91 16.11
N LEU A 120 7.43 -47.34 17.24
CA LEU A 120 7.85 -48.11 18.39
C LEU A 120 6.67 -48.78 19.09
N THR A 121 5.53 -48.10 19.21
CA THR A 121 4.28 -48.67 19.73
C THR A 121 3.85 -49.89 18.93
N LYS A 122 3.86 -49.80 17.58
CA LYS A 122 3.56 -50.93 16.70
C LYS A 122 4.47 -52.13 16.94
N GLN A 123 5.79 -51.90 17.05
CA GLN A 123 6.75 -52.97 17.33
C GLN A 123 6.55 -53.61 18.72
N VAL A 124 6.19 -52.81 19.72
CA VAL A 124 5.89 -53.32 21.07
C VAL A 124 4.60 -54.15 21.06
N ASP A 125 3.56 -53.70 20.37
CA ASP A 125 2.30 -54.44 20.23
C ASP A 125 2.52 -55.78 19.51
N GLU A 126 3.25 -55.77 18.38
CA GLU A 126 3.60 -56.99 17.66
C GLU A 126 4.40 -57.99 18.51
N LEU A 127 5.37 -57.51 19.30
CA LEU A 127 6.15 -58.35 20.20
C LEU A 127 5.28 -58.91 21.34
N SER A 128 4.38 -58.10 21.90
CA SER A 128 3.44 -58.50 22.93
C SER A 128 2.46 -59.56 22.42
N ASP A 129 1.95 -59.41 21.20
CA ASP A 129 1.07 -60.37 20.54
C ASP A 129 1.79 -61.69 20.23
N ALA A 130 3.05 -61.63 19.77
CA ALA A 130 3.87 -62.82 19.54
C ALA A 130 4.15 -63.59 20.85
N LEU A 131 4.47 -62.88 21.93
CA LEU A 131 4.68 -63.48 23.26
C LEU A 131 3.39 -64.11 23.82
N SER A 132 2.24 -63.48 23.58
CA SER A 132 0.94 -64.01 24.00
C SER A 132 0.57 -65.29 23.24
N GLN A 133 0.86 -65.35 21.95
CA GLN A 133 0.68 -66.55 21.13
C GLN A 133 1.59 -67.70 21.60
N GLN A 134 2.88 -67.42 21.89
CA GLN A 134 3.82 -68.43 22.38
C GLN A 134 3.39 -69.06 23.72
N ASN A 135 2.82 -68.28 24.63
CA ASN A 135 2.34 -68.78 25.92
C ASN A 135 1.09 -69.68 25.79
N SER A 136 0.24 -69.46 24.78
CA SER A 136 -0.91 -70.32 24.52
C SER A 136 -0.53 -71.69 23.93
N THR A 137 0.57 -71.78 23.18
CA THR A 137 1.10 -73.06 22.66
C THR A 137 1.83 -73.90 23.71
N THR A 138 2.38 -73.30 24.77
CA THR A 138 3.08 -74.03 25.85
C THR A 138 2.13 -74.64 26.89
N ASN A 139 0.91 -74.11 27.06
CA ASN A 139 -0.06 -74.59 28.06
C ASN A 139 -1.09 -75.60 27.50
N GLY A 140 -0.98 -75.97 26.21
CA GLY A 140 -1.91 -76.88 25.52
C GLY A 140 -1.40 -78.31 25.29
N GLY A 141 -0.16 -78.62 25.65
CA GLY A 141 0.43 -79.96 25.51
C GLY A 141 0.33 -80.77 26.79
N LYS A 142 -0.77 -81.51 26.94
CA LYS A 142 -0.94 -82.56 27.96
C LYS A 142 -0.53 -83.91 27.38
#